data_AF-R4THF4-F1
#
_entry.id   AF-R4THF4-F1
#
_cell.length_a   1.000
_cell.length_b   1.000
_cell.length_c   1.000
_cell.angle_alpha   90.00
_cell.angle_beta   90.00
_cell.angle_gamma   90.00
#
_symmetry.space_group_name_H-M   'P 1'
#
loop_
_entity.id
_entity.type
_entity.pdbx_description
1 polymer ?
#
loop_
_entity_poly.entity_id
_entity_poly.type
_entity_poly.pdbx_seq_one_letter_code
_entity_poly.pdbx_strand_id
1 'polypeptide(L)' 'MMAAPNVLAELGALHLTRPAVDAPVASIAAWYERKAVVLDHLAATGSAGAAEQADQAHRHAARLLAVA' A
#
# COMPACT_ATOMS: atom_id res chain seq x y z
N MET A 1 -22.29 9.35 -12.27
CA MET A 1 -21.64 8.04 -12.03
C MET A 1 -20.19 8.33 -11.68
N MET A 2 -19.80 8.29 -10.40
CA MET A 2 -18.39 8.45 -10.04
C MET A 2 -17.64 7.25 -10.60
N ALA A 3 -16.69 7.48 -11.50
CA ALA A 3 -15.83 6.43 -12.02
C ALA A 3 -15.14 5.76 -10.82
N ALA A 4 -15.28 4.44 -10.68
CA ALA A 4 -14.49 3.69 -9.72
C ALA A 4 -13.02 4.01 -10.02
N PRO A 5 -12.25 4.53 -9.05
CA PRO A 5 -10.87 4.93 -9.29
C PRO A 5 -10.12 3.72 -9.85
N ASN A 6 -9.40 3.93 -10.96
CA ASN A 6 -8.59 2.89 -11.57
C ASN A 6 -7.50 2.47 -10.56
N VAL A 7 -7.67 1.31 -9.93
CA VAL A 7 -6.81 0.79 -8.87
C VAL A 7 -5.34 0.73 -9.30
N LEU A 8 -5.06 0.46 -10.59
CA LEU A 8 -3.70 0.50 -11.14
C LEU A 8 -3.14 1.93 -11.20
N ALA A 9 -3.96 2.91 -11.54
CA ALA A 9 -3.55 4.32 -11.51
C ALA A 9 -3.31 4.80 -10.07
N GLU A 10 -4.12 4.36 -9.12
CA GLU A 10 -3.90 4.65 -7.69
C GLU A 10 -2.60 4.00 -7.19
N LEU A 11 -2.35 2.73 -7.54
CA LEU A 11 -1.10 2.05 -7.18
C LEU A 11 0.12 2.74 -7.81
N GLY A 12 0.01 3.23 -9.04
CA GLY A 12 1.05 4.02 -9.71
C GLY A 12 1.32 5.34 -8.98
N ALA A 13 0.27 6.10 -8.68
CA ALA A 13 0.38 7.36 -7.93
C ALA A 13 0.98 7.15 -6.53
N LEU A 14 0.64 6.04 -5.88
CA LEU A 14 1.17 5.70 -4.57
C LEU A 14 2.67 5.39 -4.61
N HIS A 15 3.16 4.69 -5.64
CA HIS A 15 4.60 4.45 -5.81
C HIS A 15 5.40 5.73 -6.02
N LEU A 16 4.82 6.74 -6.70
CA LEU A 16 5.46 8.05 -6.89
C LEU A 16 5.53 8.89 -5.61
N THR A 17 4.68 8.60 -4.62
CA THR A 17 4.62 9.29 -3.33
C THR A 17 5.31 8.52 -2.21
N ARG A 18 6.11 7.50 -2.55
CA ARG A 18 6.86 6.72 -1.58
C ARG A 18 7.77 7.64 -0.73
N PRO A 19 7.65 7.61 0.61
CA PRO A 19 8.52 8.38 1.47
C PRO A 19 9.99 8.00 1.30
N ALA A 20 10.89 8.96 1.52
CA ALA A 20 12.32 8.72 1.59
C ALA A 20 12.67 7.83 2.79
N VAL A 21 13.86 7.22 2.76
CA VAL A 21 14.31 6.26 3.78
C VAL A 21 14.52 6.88 5.16
N ASP A 22 14.72 8.19 5.21
CA ASP A 22 14.89 9.01 6.41
C ASP A 22 13.59 9.70 6.86
N ALA A 23 12.48 9.46 6.16
CA ALA A 23 11.19 9.96 6.58
C ALA A 23 10.78 9.39 7.95
N PRO A 24 9.91 10.09 8.71
CA PRO A 24 9.41 9.57 9.98
C PRO A 24 8.80 8.18 9.82
N VAL A 25 9.11 7.28 10.76
CA VAL A 25 8.65 5.89 10.73
C VAL A 25 7.13 5.78 10.57
N ALA A 26 6.37 6.66 11.23
CA ALA A 26 4.92 6.74 11.10
C ALA A 26 4.47 7.06 9.65
N SER A 27 5.17 7.94 8.94
CA SER A 27 4.88 8.27 7.54
C SER A 27 5.18 7.09 6.61
N ILE A 28 6.26 6.37 6.86
CA ILE A 28 6.62 5.16 6.10
C ILE A 28 5.55 4.07 6.35
N ALA A 29 5.17 3.85 7.61
CA ALA A 29 4.14 2.88 7.97
C ALA A 29 2.79 3.20 7.33
N ALA A 30 2.35 4.46 7.38
CA ALA A 30 1.10 4.89 6.75
C ALA A 30 1.11 4.69 5.22
N TRP A 31 2.26 4.88 4.57
CA TRP A 31 2.40 4.60 3.14
C TRP A 31 2.24 3.11 2.83
N TYR A 32 2.87 2.23 3.61
CA TYR A 32 2.72 0.78 3.43
C TYR A 32 1.29 0.31 3.69
N GLU A 33 0.61 0.87 4.69
CA GLU A 33 -0.77 0.53 4.98
C GLU A 33 -1.70 0.93 3.81
N ARG A 34 -1.51 2.14 3.26
CA ARG A 34 -2.24 2.56 2.07
C ARG A 34 -1.93 1.67 0.86
N LYS A 35 -0.67 1.22 0.71
CA LYS A 35 -0.28 0.30 -0.36
C LYS A 35 -0.98 -1.05 -0.23
N ALA A 36 -1.11 -1.56 0.99
CA ALA A 36 -1.80 -2.80 1.25
C ALA A 36 -3.28 -2.73 0.84
N VAL A 37 -4.00 -1.66 1.22
CA VAL A 37 -5.40 -1.45 0.84
C VAL A 37 -5.60 -1.41 -0.69
N VAL A 38 -4.71 -0.73 -1.42
CA VAL A 38 -4.79 -0.69 -2.89
C VAL A 38 -4.53 -2.07 -3.50
N LEU A 39 -3.61 -2.84 -2.93
CA LEU A 39 -3.33 -4.20 -3.37
C LEU A 39 -4.46 -5.17 -3.04
N ASP A 40 -5.17 -4.99 -1.92
CA ASP A 40 -6.39 -5.75 -1.60
C ASP A 40 -7.49 -5.50 -2.62
N HIS A 41 -7.70 -4.23 -3.00
CA HIS A 41 -8.62 -3.90 -4.09
C HIS A 41 -8.21 -4.57 -5.40
N LEU A 42 -6.91 -4.61 -5.70
CA LEU A 42 -6.39 -5.27 -6.90
C LEU A 42 -6.56 -6.80 -6.82
N ALA A 43 -6.37 -7.40 -5.65
CA ALA A 43 -6.61 -8.81 -5.41
C ALA A 43 -8.08 -9.19 -5.62
N ALA A 44 -9.01 -8.33 -5.18
CA ALA A 44 -10.44 -8.52 -5.41
C ALA A 44 -10.83 -8.52 -6.91
N THR A 45 -9.98 -7.95 -7.78
CA THR A 45 -10.16 -8.01 -9.24
C THR A 45 -9.57 -9.26 -9.91
N GLY A 46 -8.97 -10.17 -9.13
CA GLY A 46 -8.35 -11.40 -9.65
C GLY A 46 -6.89 -11.24 -10.08
N SER A 47 -6.21 -10.16 -9.68
CA SER A 47 -4.79 -9.98 -9.96
C SER A 47 -3.94 -10.97 -9.16
N ALA A 48 -3.20 -11.82 -9.85
CA ALA A 48 -2.33 -12.81 -9.24
C ALA A 48 -1.20 -12.15 -8.43
N GLY A 49 -0.96 -12.65 -7.22
CA GLY A 49 0.08 -12.14 -6.32
C GLY A 49 -0.25 -10.83 -5.58
N ALA A 50 -1.34 -10.14 -5.93
CA ALA A 50 -1.72 -8.90 -5.25
C ALA A 50 -2.05 -9.13 -3.76
N ALA A 51 -2.74 -10.22 -3.42
CA ALA A 51 -3.05 -10.58 -2.04
C ALA A 51 -1.80 -10.83 -1.18
N GLU A 52 -0.81 -11.54 -1.73
CA GLU A 52 0.46 -11.78 -1.02
C GLU A 52 1.23 -10.48 -0.81
N GLN A 53 1.21 -9.58 -1.80
CA GLN A 53 1.86 -8.27 -1.67
C GLN A 53 1.13 -7.37 -0.66
N ALA A 54 -0.20 -7.45 -0.57
CA ALA A 54 -0.99 -6.73 0.42
C ALA A 54 -0.65 -7.18 1.84
N ASP A 55 -0.64 -8.49 2.08
CA ASP A 55 -0.26 -9.06 3.38
C ASP A 55 1.19 -8.69 3.78
N GLN A 56 2.13 -8.73 2.83
CA GLN A 56 3.51 -8.29 3.08
C GLN A 56 3.58 -6.80 3.46
N ALA A 57 2.77 -5.95 2.82
CA ALA A 57 2.72 -4.52 3.09
C ALA A 57 2.11 -4.23 4.48
N HIS A 58 0.99 -4.87 4.84
CA HIS A 58 0.41 -4.79 6.19
C HIS A 58 1.41 -5.23 7.26
N ARG A 59 2.06 -6.38 7.08
CA ARG A 59 3.08 -6.87 8.02
C ARG A 59 4.28 -5.93 8.14
N HIS A 60 4.63 -5.22 7.08
CA HIS A 60 5.70 -4.23 7.13
C HIS A 60 5.27 -2.96 7.88
N ALA A 61 4.07 -2.44 7.63
CA ALA A 61 3.51 -1.31 8.37
C ALA A 61 3.42 -1.60 9.87
N ALA A 62 2.87 -2.78 10.23
CA ALA A 62 2.76 -3.22 11.62
C ALA A 62 4.13 -3.34 12.30
N ARG A 63 5.13 -3.89 11.60
CA ARG A 63 6.50 -3.97 12.12
C ARG A 63 7.07 -2.59 12.39
N LEU A 64 6.95 -1.66 11.44
CA LEU A 64 7.46 -0.29 11.61
C LEU A 64 6.86 0.41 12.84
N LEU A 65 5.56 0.25 13.07
CA LEU A 65 4.89 0.84 14.25
C LEU A 65 5.23 0.15 15.57
N ALA A 66 5.65 -1.12 15.54
CA ALA A 66 6.01 -1.86 16.75
C ALA A 66 7.43 -1.53 17.27
N VAL A 67 8.31 -0.96 16.42
CA VAL A 67 9.66 -0.52 16.80
C VAL A 67 9.82 1.00 16.91
N ALA A 68 8.77 1.77 16.62
CA ALA A 68 8.75 3.23 16.76
C ALA A 68 8.42 3.65 18.20
#